data_AF-A0A821RPK7-F1
#
_entry.id   AF-A0A821RPK7-F1
#
_cell.length_a   1.000
_cell.length_b   1.000
_cell.length_c   1.000
_cell.angle_alpha   90.00
_cell.angle_beta   90.00
_cell.angle_gamma   90.00
#
_symmetry.space_group_name_H-M   'P 1'
#
loop_
_entity.id
_entity.type
_entity.pdbx_description
1 polymer ?
#
loop_
_entity_poly.entity_id
_entity_poly.type
_entity_poly.pdbx_seq_one_letter_code
_entity_poly.pdbx_strand_id
1 'polypeptide(L)'
;HNIEGLKCNFIAFKNHHLTQNADLICLTETWLNYKNHNNNNFEMDGYHLIHKSRSSSFSKNHPLHSQKRGGVAIYYRDNISIQEIHSCENLNLEHITFELLKQKMIVVNC
;
A
#
# COMPACT_ATOMS: atom_id res chain seq x y z
N HIS A 1 5.88 -7.21 0.42
CA HIS A 1 5.76 -7.92 -0.87
C HIS A 1 5.86 -6.93 -2.02
N ASN A 2 6.80 -7.13 -2.94
CA ASN A 2 6.84 -6.39 -4.20
C ASN A 2 5.83 -7.02 -5.17
N ILE A 3 4.78 -6.29 -5.54
CA ILE A 3 3.67 -6.83 -6.36
C ILE A 3 3.86 -6.60 -7.86
N GLU A 4 4.91 -5.88 -8.27
CA GLU A 4 5.25 -5.57 -9.67
C GLU A 4 4.03 -5.20 -10.53
N GLY A 5 3.22 -4.26 -10.03
CA GLY A 5 1.98 -3.83 -10.64
C GLY A 5 0.75 -4.54 -10.07
N LEU A 6 0.08 -3.86 -9.13
CA LEU A 6 -1.09 -4.39 -8.44
C LEU A 6 -2.22 -4.72 -9.43
N LYS A 7 -2.45 -3.89 -10.45
CA LYS A 7 -3.53 -4.11 -11.43
C LYS A 7 -3.44 -5.45 -12.14
N CYS A 8 -2.24 -5.86 -12.56
CA CYS A 8 -2.04 -7.09 -13.31
C CYS A 8 -2.08 -8.32 -12.39
N ASN A 9 -1.67 -8.16 -11.14
CA ASN A 9 -1.48 -9.26 -10.20
C ASN A 9 -2.59 -9.39 -9.14
N PHE A 10 -3.57 -8.47 -9.12
CA PHE A 10 -4.56 -8.36 -8.04
C PHE A 10 -5.34 -9.64 -7.78
N ILE A 11 -5.81 -10.33 -8.82
CA ILE A 11 -6.62 -11.55 -8.66
C ILE A 11 -5.80 -12.68 -8.02
N ALA A 12 -4.56 -12.89 -8.48
CA ALA A 12 -3.67 -13.88 -7.90
C ALA A 12 -3.29 -13.51 -6.46
N PHE A 13 -2.99 -12.23 -6.24
CA PHE A 13 -2.66 -11.68 -4.91
C PHE A 13 -3.79 -11.85 -3.90
N LYS A 14 -5.02 -11.42 -4.24
CA LYS A 14 -6.20 -11.51 -3.36
C LYS A 14 -6.53 -12.96 -2.97
N ASN A 15 -6.33 -13.90 -3.89
CA ASN A 15 -6.64 -15.31 -3.68
C ASN A 15 -5.52 -16.11 -3.04
N HIS A 16 -4.35 -15.50 -2.79
CA HIS A 16 -3.22 -16.19 -2.19
C HIS A 16 -3.45 -16.44 -0.69
N HIS A 17 -3.16 -17.65 -0.20
CA HIS A 17 -3.44 -18.05 1.18
C HIS A 17 -2.74 -17.15 2.23
N LEU A 18 -1.52 -16.67 1.96
CA LEU A 18 -0.84 -15.73 2.87
C LEU A 18 -1.56 -14.39 2.94
N THR A 19 -2.02 -13.87 1.80
CA THR A 19 -2.79 -12.64 1.70
C THR A 19 -4.09 -12.75 2.49
N GLN A 20 -4.79 -13.88 2.37
CA GLN A 20 -6.06 -14.09 3.08
C GLN A 20 -5.90 -14.19 4.60
N ASN A 21 -4.76 -14.64 5.10
CA ASN A 21 -4.52 -14.86 6.54
C ASN A 21 -3.74 -13.75 7.24
N ALA A 22 -3.22 -12.75 6.51
CA ALA A 22 -2.43 -11.68 7.10
C ALA A 22 -3.31 -10.65 7.82
N ASP A 23 -2.84 -10.14 8.96
CA ASP A 23 -3.48 -8.98 9.60
C ASP A 23 -3.12 -7.67 8.88
N LEU A 24 -1.92 -7.64 8.30
CA LEU A 24 -1.33 -6.48 7.62
C LEU A 24 -0.48 -6.94 6.42
N ILE A 25 -0.61 -6.26 5.29
CA ILE A 25 0.11 -6.56 4.06
C ILE A 25 0.71 -5.27 3.50
N CYS A 26 2.04 -5.20 3.44
CA CYS A 26 2.74 -4.08 2.82
C CYS A 26 3.15 -4.41 1.39
N LEU A 27 2.75 -3.56 0.46
CA LEU A 27 3.05 -3.67 -0.96
C LEU A 27 3.98 -2.55 -1.43
N THR A 28 4.95 -2.92 -2.27
CA THR A 28 5.78 -1.98 -3.05
C THR A 28 5.57 -2.21 -4.54
N GLU A 29 5.95 -1.23 -5.37
CA GLU A 29 5.80 -1.27 -6.83
C GLU A 29 4.34 -1.54 -7.26
N THR A 30 3.40 -0.83 -6.64
CA THR A 30 1.95 -0.98 -6.94
C THR A 30 1.59 -0.50 -8.36
N TRP A 31 2.35 0.46 -8.89
CA TRP A 31 2.16 1.11 -10.20
C TRP A 31 0.78 1.74 -10.39
N LEU A 32 0.08 2.04 -9.29
CA LEU A 32 -1.18 2.75 -9.31
C LEU A 32 -0.94 4.26 -9.40
N ASN A 33 -1.73 4.92 -10.23
CA ASN A 33 -1.85 6.38 -10.28
C ASN A 33 -3.23 6.80 -9.74
N TYR A 34 -3.41 8.10 -9.50
CA TYR A 34 -4.66 8.66 -8.97
C TYR A 34 -5.91 8.22 -9.77
N LYS A 35 -5.79 8.08 -11.09
CA LYS A 35 -6.90 7.63 -11.96
C LYS A 35 -7.25 6.15 -11.77
N ASN A 36 -6.26 5.31 -11.45
CA ASN A 36 -6.46 3.88 -11.22
C ASN A 36 -6.98 3.58 -9.81
N HIS A 37 -6.69 4.43 -8.83
CA HIS A 37 -7.09 4.24 -7.43
C HIS A 37 -8.60 4.43 -7.19
N ASN A 38 -9.22 5.41 -7.86
CA ASN A 38 -10.60 5.85 -7.56
C ASN A 38 -11.73 4.87 -7.94
N ASN A 39 -11.44 3.66 -8.42
CA ASN A 39 -12.46 2.75 -8.95
C ASN A 39 -12.85 1.58 -8.02
N ASN A 40 -12.45 1.57 -6.75
CA ASN A 40 -12.66 0.43 -5.81
C ASN A 40 -12.15 -0.94 -6.33
N ASN A 41 -11.42 -0.97 -7.45
CA ASN A 41 -11.00 -2.18 -8.15
C ASN A 41 -10.01 -3.04 -7.35
N PHE A 42 -9.47 -2.51 -6.25
CA PHE A 42 -8.42 -3.13 -5.45
C PHE A 42 -8.84 -3.35 -4.00
N GLU A 43 -10.15 -3.28 -3.69
CA GLU A 43 -10.66 -3.58 -2.35
C GLU A 43 -10.70 -5.09 -2.10
N MET A 44 -10.36 -5.47 -0.86
CA MET A 44 -10.45 -6.84 -0.37
C MET A 44 -11.42 -6.88 0.79
N ASP A 45 -12.30 -7.88 0.79
CA ASP A 45 -13.32 -8.04 1.83
C ASP A 45 -12.66 -8.22 3.20
N GLY A 46 -13.05 -7.39 4.18
CA GLY A 46 -12.50 -7.40 5.53
C GLY A 46 -11.14 -6.69 5.68
N TYR A 47 -10.70 -5.95 4.64
CA TYR A 47 -9.50 -5.13 4.69
C TYR A 47 -9.77 -3.69 4.27
N HIS A 48 -9.09 -2.78 4.94
CA HIS A 48 -8.88 -1.41 4.50
C HIS A 48 -7.63 -1.31 3.63
N LEU A 49 -7.62 -0.35 2.69
CA LEU A 49 -6.49 -0.07 1.81
C LEU A 49 -6.03 1.38 1.98
N ILE A 50 -4.74 1.56 2.28
CA ILE A 50 -4.04 2.85 2.20
C ILE A 50 -3.06 2.78 1.05
N HIS A 51 -3.06 3.79 0.18
CA HIS A 51 -2.15 3.84 -0.98
C HIS A 51 -1.48 5.20 -1.08
N LYS A 52 -0.21 5.18 -1.49
CA LYS A 52 0.53 6.37 -1.86
C LYS A 52 1.28 6.15 -3.17
N SER A 53 0.95 6.95 -4.18
CA SER A 53 1.62 6.92 -5.49
C SER A 53 3.04 7.49 -5.44
N ARG A 54 3.87 7.14 -6.42
CA ARG A 54 5.19 7.76 -6.63
C ARG A 54 5.09 9.28 -6.80
N SER A 55 4.19 9.71 -7.68
CA SER A 55 3.98 11.15 -7.96
C SER A 55 3.55 11.95 -6.73
N SER A 56 2.85 11.33 -5.77
CA SER A 56 2.47 12.00 -4.51
C SER A 56 3.53 11.88 -3.41
N SER A 57 4.61 11.14 -3.64
CA SER A 57 5.69 10.93 -2.66
C SER A 57 6.92 11.82 -2.89
N PHE A 58 7.02 12.39 -4.09
CA PHE A 58 8.14 13.21 -4.51
C PHE A 58 7.67 14.61 -4.93
N SER A 59 8.53 15.61 -4.73
CA SER A 59 8.36 16.93 -5.33
C SER A 59 8.43 16.88 -6.86
N LYS A 60 7.74 17.80 -7.56
CA LYS A 60 7.67 17.83 -9.03
C LYS A 60 9.02 17.84 -9.74
N ASN A 61 10.04 18.44 -9.11
CA ASN A 61 11.38 18.57 -9.69
C ASN A 61 12.27 17.35 -9.40
N HIS A 62 11.81 16.42 -8.58
CA HIS A 62 12.57 15.21 -8.25
C HIS A 62 12.56 14.24 -9.44
N PRO A 63 13.70 13.61 -9.81
CA PRO A 63 13.78 12.72 -10.97
C PRO A 63 12.80 11.55 -10.94
N LEU A 64 12.44 11.08 -9.73
CA LEU A 64 11.51 9.96 -9.55
C LEU A 64 10.03 10.36 -9.71
N HIS A 65 9.68 11.64 -9.58
CA HIS A 65 8.27 12.09 -9.59
C HIS A 65 7.51 11.71 -10.87
N SER A 66 8.19 11.76 -12.03
CA SER A 66 7.58 11.48 -13.34
C SER A 66 7.68 10.01 -13.77
N GLN A 67 8.33 9.15 -12.98
CA GLN A 67 8.44 7.74 -13.32
C GLN A 67 7.09 7.03 -13.16
N LYS A 68 6.80 6.12 -14.10
CA LYS A 68 5.50 5.41 -14.17
C LYS A 68 5.39 4.23 -13.19
N ARG A 69 6.51 3.78 -12.62
CA ARG A 69 6.59 2.64 -11.68
C ARG A 69 6.66 3.16 -10.23
N GLY A 70 6.72 2.26 -9.25
CA GLY A 70 6.70 2.61 -7.83
C GLY A 70 5.33 2.65 -7.16
N GLY A 71 5.26 3.47 -6.12
CA GLY A 71 4.12 3.56 -5.21
C GLY A 71 4.06 2.40 -4.22
N VAL A 72 3.49 2.69 -3.05
CA VAL A 72 3.35 1.77 -1.92
C VAL A 72 1.90 1.68 -1.50
N ALA A 73 1.49 0.51 -0.98
CA ALA A 73 0.17 0.31 -0.40
C ALA A 73 0.24 -0.54 0.85
N ILE A 74 -0.76 -0.41 1.70
CA ILE A 74 -0.95 -1.22 2.89
C ILE A 74 -2.40 -1.70 2.89
N TYR A 75 -2.58 -3.01 3.00
CA TYR A 75 -3.85 -3.60 3.42
C TYR A 75 -3.77 -3.93 4.91
N TYR A 76 -4.83 -3.66 5.67
CA TYR A 76 -4.94 -4.07 7.07
C TYR A 76 -6.37 -4.50 7.37
N ARG A 77 -6.54 -5.52 8.23
CA ARG A 77 -7.86 -6.05 8.55
C ARG A 77 -8.72 -5.06 9.33
N ASP A 78 -10.04 -5.14 9.19
CA ASP A 78 -10.99 -4.25 9.86
C ASP A 78 -10.89 -4.26 11.40
N ASN A 79 -10.43 -5.37 11.98
CA ASN A 79 -10.21 -5.51 13.42
C ASN A 79 -8.87 -4.93 13.89
N ILE A 80 -8.02 -4.45 12.97
CA ILE A 80 -6.73 -3.83 13.26
C ILE A 80 -6.92 -2.32 13.32
N SER A 81 -6.77 -1.78 14.52
CA SER A 81 -6.76 -0.33 14.76
C SER A 81 -5.37 0.22 14.45
N ILE A 82 -5.30 1.11 13.47
CA ILE A 82 -4.09 1.84 13.13
C ILE A 82 -4.32 3.34 13.20
N GLN A 83 -3.24 4.09 13.42
CA GLN A 83 -3.22 5.54 13.30
C GLN A 83 -2.19 5.92 12.23
N GLU A 84 -2.64 6.49 11.11
CA GLU A 84 -1.74 7.02 10.09
C GLU A 84 -0.92 8.19 10.62
N ILE A 85 0.39 8.17 10.33
CA ILE A 85 1.33 9.22 10.74
C ILE A 85 1.74 10.01 9.50
N HIS A 86 1.23 11.23 9.41
CA HIS A 86 1.49 12.16 8.29
C HIS A 86 2.70 13.09 8.55
N SER A 87 3.37 13.01 9.70
CA SER A 87 4.49 13.91 10.06
C SER A 87 5.72 13.79 9.15
N CYS A 88 5.75 12.81 8.25
CA CYS A 88 6.84 12.52 7.31
C CYS A 88 6.55 13.01 5.88
N GLU A 89 5.61 13.95 5.70
CA GLU A 89 5.39 14.60 4.42
C GLU A 89 6.64 15.38 3.96
N ASN A 90 6.92 15.37 2.65
CA ASN A 90 8.05 16.04 1.99
C ASN A 90 9.46 15.44 2.17
N LEU A 91 9.59 14.20 2.64
CA LEU A 91 10.89 13.51 2.69
C LEU A 91 11.44 13.08 1.30
N ASN A 92 10.70 13.28 0.20
CA ASN A 92 11.00 12.67 -1.10
C ASN A 92 11.25 11.16 -0.95
N LEU A 93 10.33 10.47 -0.26
CA LEU A 93 10.42 9.04 0.03
C LEU A 93 9.06 8.36 -0.19
N GLU A 94 9.06 7.24 -0.90
CA GLU A 94 7.88 6.38 -1.05
C GLU A 94 7.68 5.57 0.22
N HIS A 95 6.77 6.03 1.07
CA HIS A 95 6.49 5.39 2.35
C HIS A 95 5.09 5.73 2.84
N ILE A 96 4.54 4.82 3.63
CA ILE A 96 3.36 4.99 4.46
C ILE A 96 3.82 4.64 5.87
N THR A 97 3.50 5.51 6.83
CA THR A 97 3.84 5.32 8.24
C THR A 97 2.55 5.27 9.03
N PHE A 98 2.44 4.31 9.93
CA PHE A 98 1.29 4.16 10.80
C PHE A 98 1.73 3.54 12.13
N GLU A 99 0.99 3.85 13.18
CA GLU A 99 1.12 3.23 14.49
C GLU A 99 0.04 2.16 14.66
N LEU A 100 0.42 1.03 15.25
CA LEU A 100 -0.47 -0.07 15.56
C LEU A 100 -0.95 0.06 17.00
N LEU A 101 -2.26 0.27 17.19
CA LEU A 101 -2.82 0.51 18.51
C LEU A 101 -3.21 -0.83 19.16
N LYS A 102 -2.34 -1.35 20.04
CA LYS A 102 -2.53 -2.54 20.90
C LYS A 102 -3.02 -3.81 20.16
N GLN A 103 -2.11 -4.56 19.51
CA GLN A 103 -2.42 -5.90 18.99
C GLN A 103 -1.27 -6.90 19.19
N LYS A 104 -1.59 -8.21 19.31
CA LYS A 104 -0.67 -9.30 18.93
C LYS A 104 -0.81 -9.46 17.41
N MET A 105 0.26 -9.26 16.65
CA MET A 105 0.21 -9.36 15.20
C MET A 105 1.14 -10.45 14.65
N ILE A 106 0.76 -11.01 13.51
CA ILE A 106 1.64 -11.82 12.67
C ILE A 106 2.04 -10.97 11.47
N VAL A 107 3.33 -10.68 11.32
CA VAL A 107 3.89 -9.99 10.15
C VAL A 107 4.54 -11.02 9.24
N VAL A 108 4.10 -11.10 7.99
CA VAL A 108 4.69 -11.98 6.97
C VAL A 108 5.42 -11.11 5.95
N ASN A 109 6.74 -11.29 5.84
CA ASN A 109 7.55 -10.69 4.77
C ASN A 109 7.85 -11.77 3.73
N CYS A 110 7.32 -11.57 2.53
CA CYS A 110 7.59 -12.36 1.33
C CYS A 110 8.52 -11.59 0.40
#